data_AF-A0A535IR83-F1
#
_entry.id   AF-A0A535IR83-F1
#
_cell.length_a   1.000
_cell.length_b   1.000
_cell.length_c   1.000
_cell.angle_alpha   90.00
_cell.angle_beta   90.00
_cell.angle_gamma   90.00
#
_symmetry.space_group_name_H-M   'P 1'
#
loop_
_entity.id
_entity.type
_entity.pdbx_description
1 polymer ?
#
loop_
_entity_poly.entity_id
_entity_poly.type
_entity_poly.pdbx_seq_one_letter_code
_entity_poly.pdbx_strand_id
1 'polypeptide(L)'
;MMATTWETIEERERRVRGTRTTSAMVRAAEQIPAADNLKAAFAERPFISREELRNIARQHDEGPVITLYLNFSPDRPLLSVFDSLRHGELEARKPYIDSQPHAQRLRVPEDLADVRTFVEGFEPEGARAIVIYKQGARLNRVMPLPVRVADSLTIDVDPYIEPLEAILEEQRRVLVVELSKEKTAVSLYELGFEEPVQAITSVVPRDEVEVSRRDEVQRHRLTHLQWHLKASAQLADRLFREKG
;
A
#
# COMPACT_ATOMS: atom_id res chain seq x y z
N MET A 1 -3.52 -57.73 4.71
CA MET A 1 -2.27 -56.96 4.90
C MET A 1 -2.28 -55.81 3.92
N MET A 2 -2.62 -54.60 4.39
CA MET A 2 -2.58 -53.37 3.59
C MET A 2 -1.47 -52.51 4.18
N ALA A 3 -0.36 -52.37 3.46
CA ALA A 3 0.74 -51.49 3.85
C ALA A 3 0.31 -50.05 3.61
N THR A 4 0.08 -49.29 4.68
CA THR A 4 -0.01 -47.83 4.61
C THR A 4 1.40 -47.29 4.37
N THR A 5 1.64 -46.86 3.14
CA THR A 5 2.86 -46.17 2.71
C THR A 5 2.97 -44.87 3.53
N TRP A 6 3.92 -44.85 4.47
CA TRP A 6 4.33 -43.62 5.15
C TRP A 6 5.05 -42.75 4.13
N GLU A 7 4.36 -41.72 3.67
CA GLU A 7 4.92 -40.71 2.79
C GLU A 7 6.05 -39.97 3.52
N THR A 8 7.22 -39.92 2.90
CA THR A 8 8.43 -39.39 3.54
C THR A 8 8.43 -37.86 3.58
N ILE A 9 9.19 -37.29 4.51
CA ILE A 9 9.35 -35.84 4.70
C ILE A 9 9.70 -35.13 3.39
N GLU A 10 10.55 -35.73 2.56
CA GLU A 10 10.97 -35.17 1.27
C GLU A 10 9.83 -35.12 0.23
N GLU A 11 8.93 -36.10 0.23
CA GLU A 11 7.78 -36.14 -0.68
C GLU A 11 6.74 -35.08 -0.32
N ARG A 12 6.55 -34.81 0.98
CA ARG A 12 5.69 -33.73 1.46
C ARG A 12 6.31 -32.35 1.20
N GLU A 13 7.62 -32.20 1.39
CA GLU A 13 8.34 -30.96 1.08
C GLU A 13 8.34 -30.63 -0.42
N ARG A 14 8.45 -31.63 -1.31
CA ARG A 14 8.30 -31.44 -2.76
C ARG A 14 6.91 -30.92 -3.14
N ARG A 15 5.86 -31.41 -2.48
CA ARG A 15 4.49 -30.99 -2.77
C ARG A 15 4.21 -29.55 -2.33
N VAL A 16 4.71 -29.16 -1.15
CA VAL A 16 4.58 -27.78 -0.64
C VAL A 16 5.42 -26.79 -1.45
N ARG A 17 6.52 -27.24 -2.08
CA ARG A 17 7.27 -26.45 -3.08
C ARG A 17 6.52 -26.22 -4.40
N GLY A 18 5.51 -27.03 -4.70
CA GLY A 18 4.80 -27.05 -5.98
C GLY A 18 3.71 -25.99 -6.14
N THR A 19 3.17 -25.44 -5.05
CA THR A 19 2.21 -24.32 -5.08
C THR A 19 2.96 -22.98 -5.11
N ARG A 20 3.81 -22.81 -6.12
CA ARG A 20 4.40 -21.52 -6.50
C ARG A 20 3.38 -20.68 -7.26
N THR A 21 2.55 -19.93 -6.54
CA THR A 21 1.91 -18.72 -7.09
C THR A 21 2.81 -17.51 -6.86
N THR A 22 4.09 -17.59 -7.30
CA THR A 22 5.06 -16.48 -7.19
C THR A 22 5.33 -15.76 -8.51
N SER A 23 4.61 -16.07 -9.60
CA SER A 23 4.98 -15.56 -10.93
C SER A 23 4.02 -14.54 -11.57
N ALA A 24 2.89 -14.23 -10.94
CA ALA A 24 1.95 -13.24 -11.50
C ALA A 24 2.21 -11.81 -11.00
N MET A 25 2.73 -11.63 -9.78
CA MET A 25 2.76 -10.32 -9.11
C MET A 25 4.02 -9.50 -9.40
N VAL A 26 5.16 -10.12 -9.69
CA VAL A 26 6.39 -9.38 -10.09
C VAL A 26 6.20 -8.67 -11.43
N ARG A 27 5.36 -9.21 -12.32
CA ARG A 27 5.02 -8.57 -13.60
C ARG A 27 3.98 -7.45 -13.50
N ALA A 28 3.25 -7.34 -12.39
CA ALA A 28 2.28 -6.26 -12.18
C ALA A 28 2.91 -4.98 -11.62
N ALA A 29 4.19 -5.03 -11.23
CA ALA A 29 4.99 -3.85 -10.92
C ALA A 29 5.56 -3.19 -12.20
N GLU A 30 5.59 -3.90 -13.32
CA GLU A 30 6.02 -3.36 -14.61
C GLU A 30 4.81 -2.78 -15.35
N GLN A 31 4.79 -1.44 -15.43
CA GLN A 31 3.78 -0.58 -16.08
C GLN A 31 2.51 -0.36 -15.23
N ILE A 32 2.61 0.60 -14.32
CA ILE A 32 1.44 1.17 -13.62
C ILE A 32 0.84 2.21 -14.57
N PRO A 33 -0.36 1.99 -15.15
CA PRO A 33 -1.02 3.02 -15.93
C PRO A 33 -1.30 4.22 -15.02
N ALA A 34 -0.98 5.43 -15.48
CA ALA A 34 -1.53 6.62 -14.84
C ALA A 34 -3.05 6.59 -15.06
N ALA A 35 -3.83 6.52 -13.99
CA ALA A 35 -5.28 6.61 -14.11
C ALA A 35 -5.66 7.91 -14.83
N ASP A 36 -6.69 7.85 -15.69
CA ASP A 36 -7.09 8.98 -16.54
C ASP A 36 -7.58 10.20 -15.73
N ASN A 37 -7.99 10.00 -14.48
CA ASN A 37 -8.46 11.05 -13.58
C ASN A 37 -8.21 10.73 -12.10
N LEU A 38 -8.35 11.74 -11.22
CA LEU A 38 -8.10 11.62 -9.78
C LEU A 38 -9.02 10.61 -9.06
N LYS A 39 -10.28 10.46 -9.48
CA LYS A 39 -11.22 9.51 -8.87
C LYS A 39 -10.80 8.06 -9.15
N ALA A 40 -10.43 7.77 -10.40
CA ALA A 40 -9.89 6.47 -10.79
C ALA A 40 -8.56 6.19 -10.06
N ALA A 41 -7.67 7.19 -9.97
CA ALA A 41 -6.40 7.06 -9.24
C ALA A 41 -6.62 6.67 -7.77
N PHE A 42 -7.56 7.34 -7.09
CA PHE A 42 -7.92 7.04 -5.70
C PHE A 42 -8.50 5.63 -5.53
N ALA A 43 -9.35 5.18 -6.47
CA ALA A 43 -9.98 3.86 -6.41
C ALA A 43 -9.01 2.71 -6.65
N GLU A 44 -8.00 2.89 -7.50
CA GLU A 44 -7.03 1.85 -7.84
C GLU A 44 -6.03 1.59 -6.71
N ARG A 45 -5.46 2.64 -6.12
CA ARG A 45 -4.44 2.54 -5.06
C ARG A 45 -4.45 3.76 -4.14
N PRO A 46 -5.11 3.69 -2.98
CA PRO A 46 -5.15 4.82 -2.04
C PRO A 46 -3.84 5.02 -1.25
N PHE A 47 -2.87 4.11 -1.30
CA PHE A 47 -1.62 4.22 -0.52
C PHE A 47 -0.38 4.11 -1.41
N ILE A 48 0.71 4.76 -0.98
CA ILE A 48 1.95 4.91 -1.73
C ILE A 48 3.10 4.09 -1.14
N SER A 49 3.87 3.46 -2.03
CA SER A 49 5.13 2.78 -1.68
C SER A 49 6.35 3.69 -1.94
N ARG A 50 7.50 3.37 -1.34
CA ARG A 50 8.77 4.06 -1.63
C ARG A 50 9.17 4.00 -3.10
N GLU A 51 8.88 2.90 -3.78
CA GLU A 51 9.15 2.76 -5.22
C GLU A 51 8.25 3.70 -6.03
N GLU A 52 6.98 3.79 -5.66
CA GLU A 52 6.04 4.70 -6.31
C GLU A 52 6.38 6.17 -6.06
N LEU A 53 6.83 6.54 -4.85
CA LEU A 53 7.29 7.91 -4.59
C LEU A 53 8.50 8.28 -5.45
N ARG A 54 9.44 7.35 -5.63
CA ARG A 54 10.56 7.51 -6.57
C ARG A 54 10.09 7.63 -8.02
N ASN A 55 9.01 6.94 -8.39
CA ASN A 55 8.43 7.07 -9.72
C ASN A 55 7.76 8.44 -9.90
N ILE A 56 7.01 8.95 -8.92
CA ILE A 56 6.44 10.31 -8.96
C ILE A 56 7.55 11.35 -9.13
N ALA A 57 8.64 11.22 -8.38
CA ALA A 57 9.81 12.09 -8.48
C ALA A 57 10.46 12.06 -9.88
N ARG A 58 10.35 10.94 -10.62
CA ARG A 58 11.02 10.73 -11.92
C ARG A 58 10.13 10.88 -13.15
N GLN A 59 8.82 10.67 -13.01
CA GLN A 59 7.87 10.49 -14.12
C GLN A 59 7.03 11.74 -14.42
N HIS A 60 7.47 12.92 -13.98
CA HIS A 60 6.84 14.17 -14.37
C HIS A 60 7.42 14.67 -15.72
N ASP A 61 6.60 15.38 -16.49
CA ASP A 61 7.01 16.01 -17.75
C ASP A 61 7.56 17.41 -17.51
N GLU A 62 8.10 18.03 -18.56
CA GLU A 62 8.34 19.47 -18.56
C GLU A 62 6.99 20.21 -18.38
N GLY A 63 6.83 20.88 -17.25
CA GLY A 63 5.71 21.77 -16.95
C GLY A 63 5.27 21.73 -15.49
N PRO A 64 4.38 22.65 -15.06
CA PRO A 64 4.01 22.78 -13.67
C PRO A 64 3.30 21.53 -13.13
N VAL A 65 3.77 21.04 -11.99
CA VAL A 65 3.16 20.00 -11.18
C VAL A 65 2.47 20.65 -9.99
N ILE A 66 1.21 20.27 -9.77
CA ILE A 66 0.47 20.68 -8.59
C ILE A 66 0.65 19.60 -7.53
N THR A 67 1.17 20.00 -6.38
CA THR A 67 1.21 19.14 -5.19
C THR A 67 0.34 19.75 -4.10
N LEU A 68 -0.56 18.96 -3.53
CA LEU A 68 -1.46 19.38 -2.47
C LEU A 68 -1.33 18.43 -1.28
N TYR A 69 -1.09 18.99 -0.11
CA TYR A 69 -1.24 18.34 1.19
C TYR A 69 -2.37 19.04 1.94
N LEU A 70 -3.37 18.28 2.38
CA LEU A 70 -4.47 18.80 3.19
C LEU A 70 -4.67 17.95 4.43
N ASN A 71 -4.70 18.60 5.58
CA ASN A 71 -4.97 18.01 6.88
C ASN A 71 -6.47 18.00 7.17
N PHE A 72 -6.94 16.90 7.74
CA PHE A 72 -8.33 16.73 8.12
C PHE A 72 -8.52 17.08 9.58
N SER A 73 -9.26 18.15 9.81
CA SER A 73 -9.70 18.60 11.13
C SER A 73 -11.20 18.81 11.10
N PRO A 74 -11.96 18.31 12.09
CA PRO A 74 -13.42 18.43 12.11
C PRO A 74 -13.91 19.89 12.06
N ASP A 75 -13.10 20.82 12.56
CA ASP A 75 -13.44 22.24 12.63
C ASP A 75 -13.10 23.04 11.36
N ARG A 76 -12.56 22.40 10.31
CA ARG A 76 -12.03 23.10 9.13
C ARG A 76 -12.59 22.53 7.81
N PRO A 77 -13.38 23.30 7.05
CA PRO A 77 -13.88 22.85 5.75
C PRO A 77 -12.74 22.76 4.73
N LEU A 78 -12.51 21.58 4.17
CA LEU A 78 -11.40 21.28 3.26
C LEU A 78 -11.36 22.21 2.04
N LEU A 79 -12.52 22.45 1.45
CA LEU A 79 -12.65 23.27 0.24
C LEU A 79 -12.22 24.72 0.49
N SER A 80 -12.51 25.27 1.68
CA SER A 80 -12.10 26.63 2.04
C SER A 80 -10.59 26.74 2.24
N VAL A 81 -9.98 25.72 2.85
CA VAL A 81 -8.52 25.65 3.01
C VAL A 81 -7.85 25.55 1.65
N PHE A 82 -8.34 24.68 0.78
CA PHE A 82 -7.88 24.55 -0.60
C PHE A 82 -7.98 25.88 -1.36
N ASP A 83 -9.15 26.53 -1.35
CA ASP A 83 -9.36 27.79 -2.08
C ASP A 83 -8.42 28.90 -1.60
N SER A 84 -8.13 28.94 -0.29
CA SER A 84 -7.17 29.88 0.31
C SER A 84 -5.74 29.60 -0.15
N LEU A 85 -5.30 28.34 -0.08
CA LEU A 85 -3.96 27.92 -0.54
C LEU A 85 -3.77 28.17 -2.03
N ARG A 86 -4.77 27.81 -2.85
CA ARG A 86 -4.78 28.04 -4.30
C ARG A 86 -4.58 29.51 -4.62
N HIS A 87 -5.32 30.40 -3.95
CA HIS A 87 -5.18 31.84 -4.20
C HIS A 87 -3.77 32.33 -3.87
N GLY A 88 -3.22 31.94 -2.72
CA GLY A 88 -1.87 32.31 -2.31
C GLY A 88 -0.79 31.80 -3.27
N GLU A 89 -0.86 30.53 -3.64
CA GLU A 89 0.17 29.92 -4.51
C GLU A 89 0.09 30.44 -5.95
N LEU A 90 -1.11 30.67 -6.50
CA LEU A 90 -1.26 31.26 -7.84
C LEU A 90 -0.64 32.66 -7.93
N GLU A 91 -0.84 33.50 -6.91
CA GLU A 91 -0.23 34.84 -6.88
C GLU A 91 1.29 34.74 -6.69
N ALA A 92 1.76 33.87 -5.80
CA ALA A 92 3.19 33.68 -5.54
C ALA A 92 3.95 33.12 -6.76
N ARG A 93 3.33 32.19 -7.51
CA ARG A 93 3.94 31.51 -8.65
C ARG A 93 3.57 32.10 -10.00
N LYS A 94 2.84 33.22 -10.03
CA LYS A 94 2.45 33.90 -11.27
C LYS A 94 3.61 34.14 -12.24
N PRO A 95 4.80 34.65 -11.84
CA PRO A 95 5.91 34.85 -12.77
C PRO A 95 6.42 33.54 -13.38
N TYR A 96 6.45 32.46 -12.58
CA TYR A 96 6.85 31.14 -13.03
C TYR A 96 5.83 30.57 -14.03
N ILE A 97 4.54 30.63 -13.70
CA ILE A 97 3.44 30.16 -14.55
C ILE A 97 3.39 30.94 -15.88
N ASP A 98 3.58 32.25 -15.85
CA ASP A 98 3.59 33.11 -17.04
C ASP A 98 4.81 32.89 -17.93
N SER A 99 5.92 32.39 -17.37
CA SER A 99 7.12 32.01 -18.14
C SER A 99 6.97 30.69 -18.89
N GLN A 100 5.95 29.88 -18.58
CA GLN A 100 5.72 28.59 -19.23
C GLN A 100 5.14 28.73 -20.64
N PRO A 101 5.38 27.77 -21.54
CA PRO A 101 4.68 27.63 -22.81
C PRO A 101 3.15 27.76 -22.64
N HIS A 102 2.50 28.39 -23.61
CA HIS A 102 1.05 28.67 -23.58
C HIS A 102 0.19 27.45 -23.23
N ALA A 103 0.51 26.28 -23.80
CA ALA A 103 -0.18 25.04 -23.53
C ALA A 103 -0.04 24.56 -22.08
N GLN A 104 1.13 24.75 -21.45
CA GLN A 104 1.34 24.38 -20.04
C GLN A 104 0.65 25.38 -19.10
N ARG A 105 0.68 26.68 -19.45
CA ARG A 105 0.01 27.72 -18.68
C ARG A 105 -1.51 27.51 -18.60
N LEU A 106 -2.15 27.10 -19.70
CA LEU A 106 -3.58 26.81 -19.74
C LEU A 106 -3.99 25.58 -18.92
N ARG A 107 -3.07 24.65 -18.68
CA ARG A 107 -3.35 23.43 -17.89
C ARG A 107 -3.44 23.68 -16.40
N VAL A 108 -2.69 24.65 -15.86
CA VAL A 108 -2.70 24.92 -14.40
C VAL A 108 -4.12 25.20 -13.86
N PRO A 109 -4.93 26.08 -14.49
CA PRO A 109 -6.33 26.24 -14.08
C PRO A 109 -7.18 24.97 -14.20
N GLU A 110 -6.97 24.16 -15.24
CA GLU A 110 -7.69 22.90 -15.46
C GLU A 110 -7.36 21.88 -14.36
N ASP A 111 -6.08 21.67 -14.09
CA ASP A 111 -5.59 20.78 -13.05
C ASP A 111 -6.06 21.22 -11.65
N LEU A 112 -6.08 22.53 -11.36
CA LEU A 112 -6.66 23.06 -10.13
C LEU A 112 -8.16 22.83 -10.02
N ALA A 113 -8.90 22.89 -11.12
CA ALA A 113 -10.33 22.61 -11.15
C ALA A 113 -10.62 21.12 -10.90
N ASP A 114 -9.80 20.22 -11.46
CA ASP A 114 -9.85 18.78 -11.19
C ASP A 114 -9.62 18.49 -9.70
N VAL A 115 -8.58 19.09 -9.13
CA VAL A 115 -8.25 18.94 -7.70
C VAL A 115 -9.39 19.46 -6.83
N ARG A 116 -9.94 20.64 -7.15
CA ARG A 116 -11.08 21.20 -6.43
C ARG A 116 -12.29 20.27 -6.45
N THR A 117 -12.64 19.75 -7.63
CA THR A 117 -13.76 18.84 -7.83
C THR A 117 -13.58 17.54 -7.05
N PHE A 118 -12.34 17.05 -6.97
CA PHE A 118 -12.02 15.88 -6.16
C PHE A 118 -12.20 16.18 -4.67
N VAL A 119 -11.62 17.26 -4.16
CA VAL A 119 -11.69 17.66 -2.74
C VAL A 119 -13.13 17.91 -2.29
N GLU A 120 -13.97 18.49 -3.14
CA GLU A 120 -15.38 18.76 -2.84
C GLU A 120 -16.20 17.49 -2.60
N GLY A 121 -15.85 16.38 -3.26
CA GLY A 121 -16.54 15.09 -3.11
C GLY A 121 -15.81 14.07 -2.24
N PHE A 122 -14.74 14.46 -1.56
CA PHE A 122 -13.89 13.55 -0.80
C PHE A 122 -14.39 13.39 0.64
N GLU A 123 -14.59 12.13 1.07
CA GLU A 123 -14.97 11.78 2.44
C GLU A 123 -13.77 11.17 3.19
N PRO A 124 -13.35 11.71 4.35
CA PRO A 124 -12.13 11.31 5.05
C PRO A 124 -12.08 9.91 5.72
N GLU A 125 -12.72 8.86 5.20
CA GLU A 125 -12.86 7.49 5.76
C GLU A 125 -11.72 6.95 6.68
N GLY A 126 -11.58 7.49 7.91
CA GLY A 126 -10.46 7.21 8.83
C GLY A 126 -9.12 7.88 8.49
N ALA A 127 -8.99 8.55 7.34
CA ALA A 127 -7.82 9.33 6.97
C ALA A 127 -7.68 10.59 7.84
N ARG A 128 -6.44 11.03 8.06
CA ARG A 128 -6.10 12.27 8.78
C ARG A 128 -5.57 13.37 7.87
N ALA A 129 -5.18 13.03 6.65
CA ALA A 129 -4.80 13.96 5.62
C ALA A 129 -4.96 13.32 4.24
N ILE A 130 -4.79 14.12 3.20
CA ILE A 130 -4.68 13.67 1.81
C ILE A 130 -3.53 14.37 1.11
N VAL A 131 -2.88 13.63 0.23
CA VAL A 131 -1.88 14.12 -0.71
C VAL A 131 -2.40 13.95 -2.12
N ILE A 132 -2.25 14.97 -2.96
CA ILE A 132 -2.59 14.91 -4.38
C ILE A 132 -1.41 15.41 -5.19
N TYR A 133 -1.01 14.63 -6.20
CA TYR A 133 -0.12 15.07 -7.25
C TYR A 133 -0.88 15.11 -8.57
N LYS A 134 -0.83 16.25 -9.27
CA LYS A 134 -1.54 16.48 -10.53
C LYS A 134 -0.63 17.15 -11.58
N GLN A 135 -0.60 16.57 -12.77
CA GLN A 135 0.00 17.17 -13.97
C GLN A 135 -0.72 16.62 -15.22
N GLY A 136 -1.73 17.33 -15.70
CA GLY A 136 -2.57 16.90 -16.82
C GLY A 136 -3.06 15.45 -16.68
N ALA A 137 -2.93 14.65 -17.73
CA ALA A 137 -3.24 13.21 -17.70
C ALA A 137 -2.06 12.33 -17.28
N ARG A 138 -0.85 12.89 -17.15
CA ARG A 138 0.37 12.09 -16.91
C ARG A 138 0.57 11.75 -15.45
N LEU A 139 0.24 12.69 -14.56
CA LEU A 139 0.32 12.50 -13.13
C LEU A 139 -1.05 12.74 -12.53
N ASN A 140 -1.67 11.66 -12.08
CA ASN A 140 -2.91 11.67 -11.29
C ASN A 140 -2.67 10.71 -10.11
N ARG A 141 -2.35 11.26 -8.94
CA ARG A 141 -2.13 10.46 -7.73
C ARG A 141 -2.84 11.11 -6.55
N VAL A 142 -3.53 10.28 -5.78
CA VAL A 142 -4.28 10.67 -4.59
C VAL A 142 -3.99 9.66 -3.49
N MET A 143 -3.55 10.12 -2.32
CA MET A 143 -3.22 9.26 -1.20
C MET A 143 -3.82 9.82 0.10
N PRO A 144 -4.83 9.18 0.70
CA PRO A 144 -5.15 9.37 2.10
C PRO A 144 -3.97 8.95 2.99
N LEU A 145 -3.72 9.73 4.04
CA LEU A 145 -2.69 9.44 5.02
C LEU A 145 -3.32 9.16 6.39
N PRO A 146 -2.79 8.18 7.15
CA PRO A 146 -3.23 7.93 8.53
C PRO A 146 -2.66 8.96 9.52
N VAL A 147 -1.72 9.80 9.08
CA VAL A 147 -1.04 10.82 9.86
C VAL A 147 -1.46 12.21 9.40
N ARG A 148 -1.32 13.20 10.29
CA ARG A 148 -1.56 14.60 9.94
C ARG A 148 -0.33 15.18 9.25
N VAL A 149 -0.57 16.10 8.33
CA VAL A 149 0.47 16.88 7.63
C VAL A 149 0.16 18.37 7.76
N ALA A 150 1.12 19.23 7.43
CA ALA A 150 0.84 20.65 7.25
C ALA A 150 0.07 20.87 5.95
N ASP A 151 -0.86 21.82 5.94
CA ASP A 151 -1.56 22.19 4.71
C ASP A 151 -0.59 22.93 3.78
N SER A 152 -0.50 22.49 2.53
CA SER A 152 0.32 23.17 1.53
C SER A 152 -0.19 22.88 0.12
N LEU A 153 -0.16 23.89 -0.75
CA LEU A 153 -0.33 23.72 -2.19
C LEU A 153 0.89 24.32 -2.85
N THR A 154 1.57 23.56 -3.70
CA THR A 154 2.72 24.04 -4.47
C THR A 154 2.45 23.88 -5.96
N ILE A 155 2.95 24.84 -6.74
CA ILE A 155 2.99 24.79 -8.20
C ILE A 155 4.45 24.98 -8.62
N ASP A 156 5.11 23.88 -8.98
CA ASP A 156 6.54 23.88 -9.30
C ASP A 156 6.86 22.89 -10.42
N VAL A 157 8.11 22.89 -10.91
CA VAL A 157 8.55 21.91 -11.92
C VAL A 157 8.66 20.50 -11.32
N ASP A 158 9.18 20.42 -10.09
CA ASP A 158 9.34 19.19 -9.36
C ASP A 158 8.16 18.97 -8.39
N PRO A 159 7.63 17.74 -8.26
CA PRO A 159 6.64 17.42 -7.24
C PRO A 159 7.23 17.57 -5.84
N TYR A 160 6.45 18.15 -4.91
CA TYR A 160 6.88 18.35 -3.52
C TYR A 160 6.70 17.06 -2.71
N ILE A 161 7.71 16.20 -2.69
CA ILE A 161 7.65 14.84 -2.12
C ILE A 161 8.18 14.74 -0.68
N GLU A 162 8.92 15.75 -0.23
CA GLU A 162 9.69 15.73 1.02
C GLU A 162 8.84 15.40 2.25
N PRO A 163 7.63 15.96 2.44
CA PRO A 163 6.79 15.57 3.57
C PRO A 163 6.43 14.08 3.56
N LEU A 164 6.22 13.50 2.39
CA LEU A 164 5.85 12.11 2.23
C LEU A 164 7.06 11.17 2.40
N GLU A 165 8.24 11.60 1.95
CA GLU A 165 9.51 10.90 2.24
C GLU A 165 9.75 10.82 3.75
N ALA A 166 9.60 11.93 4.47
CA ALA A 166 9.76 11.96 5.93
C ALA A 166 8.78 11.00 6.63
N ILE A 167 7.51 11.00 6.22
CA ILE A 167 6.50 10.08 6.77
C ILE A 167 6.88 8.61 6.51
N LEU A 168 7.34 8.29 5.31
CA LEU A 168 7.78 6.93 4.95
C LEU A 168 9.06 6.51 5.68
N GLU A 169 9.95 7.45 6.02
CA GLU A 169 11.15 7.18 6.81
C GLU A 169 10.85 6.91 8.28
N GLU A 170 9.92 7.66 8.87
CA GLU A 170 9.52 7.48 10.26
C GLU A 170 8.69 6.20 10.47
N GLN A 171 7.83 5.86 9.51
CA GLN A 171 6.95 4.70 9.61
C GLN A 171 7.71 3.43 9.21
N ARG A 172 8.08 2.62 10.21
CA ARG A 172 8.70 1.32 9.97
C ARG A 172 7.69 0.35 9.38
N ARG A 173 8.12 -0.37 8.35
CA ARG A 173 7.40 -1.50 7.79
C ARG A 173 7.36 -2.61 8.85
N VAL A 174 6.16 -3.15 9.10
CA VAL A 174 5.97 -4.22 10.09
C VAL A 174 5.49 -5.46 9.37
N LEU A 175 6.13 -6.59 9.66
CA LEU A 175 5.61 -7.89 9.24
C LEU A 175 4.59 -8.35 10.29
N VAL A 176 3.34 -8.52 9.88
CA VAL A 176 2.26 -9.02 10.73
C VAL A 176 2.09 -10.51 10.46
N VAL A 177 2.07 -11.32 11.52
CA VAL A 177 1.92 -12.78 11.43
C VAL A 177 0.72 -13.19 12.25
N GLU A 178 -0.35 -13.60 11.57
CA GLU A 178 -1.53 -14.18 12.19
C GLU A 178 -1.38 -15.70 12.24
N LEU A 179 -1.27 -16.25 13.45
CA LEU A 179 -1.07 -17.68 13.67
C LEU A 179 -2.33 -18.31 14.29
N SER A 180 -2.87 -19.33 13.62
CA SER A 180 -3.89 -20.23 14.14
C SER A 180 -3.43 -21.68 14.04
N LYS A 181 -4.21 -22.63 14.58
CA LYS A 181 -3.86 -24.07 14.50
C LYS A 181 -3.81 -24.57 13.05
N GLU A 182 -4.66 -24.04 12.19
CA GLU A 182 -4.89 -24.56 10.83
C GLU A 182 -4.31 -23.66 9.73
N LYS A 183 -4.01 -22.40 10.06
CA LYS A 183 -3.54 -21.41 9.11
C LYS A 183 -2.60 -20.42 9.78
N THR A 184 -1.50 -20.12 9.10
CA THR A 184 -0.70 -18.92 9.33
C THR A 184 -0.85 -18.01 8.13
N ALA A 185 -1.22 -16.75 8.36
CA ALA A 185 -1.18 -15.70 7.35
C ALA A 185 -0.10 -14.68 7.72
N VAL A 186 0.60 -14.17 6.72
CA VAL A 186 1.63 -13.15 6.87
C VAL A 186 1.30 -12.00 5.94
N SER A 187 1.29 -10.81 6.50
CA SER A 187 1.02 -9.56 5.81
C SER A 187 2.09 -8.53 6.15
N LEU A 188 2.21 -7.51 5.31
CA LEU A 188 3.06 -6.36 5.52
C LEU A 188 2.17 -5.17 5.87
N TYR A 189 2.46 -4.53 7.00
CA TYR A 189 1.79 -3.31 7.41
C TYR A 189 2.69 -2.09 7.19
N GLU A 190 2.21 -1.14 6.40
CA GLU A 190 2.88 0.12 6.08
C GLU A 190 1.83 1.21 5.85
N LEU A 191 2.01 2.39 6.47
CA LEU A 191 1.11 3.55 6.32
C LEU A 191 -0.39 3.27 6.54
N GLY A 192 -0.75 2.39 7.46
CA GLY A 192 -2.16 2.08 7.71
C GLY A 192 -2.75 1.01 6.80
N PHE A 193 -1.98 0.53 5.83
CA PHE A 193 -2.39 -0.52 4.91
C PHE A 193 -1.77 -1.86 5.28
N GLU A 194 -2.54 -2.93 5.11
CA GLU A 194 -2.10 -4.30 5.30
C GLU A 194 -2.11 -5.05 3.97
N GLU A 195 -0.93 -5.40 3.47
CA GLU A 195 -0.77 -6.17 2.23
C GLU A 195 -0.55 -7.65 2.55
N PRO A 196 -1.44 -8.57 2.13
CA PRO A 196 -1.23 -10.00 2.32
C PRO A 196 -0.05 -10.48 1.46
N VAL A 197 0.96 -11.06 2.09
CA VAL A 197 2.19 -11.51 1.42
C VAL A 197 2.13 -13.01 1.14
N GLN A 198 1.88 -13.81 2.18
CA GLN A 198 1.87 -15.26 2.05
C GLN A 198 1.02 -15.91 3.15
N ALA A 199 0.44 -17.07 2.86
CA ALA A 199 -0.21 -17.91 3.86
C ALA A 199 0.24 -19.37 3.72
N ILE A 200 0.28 -20.08 4.84
CA ILE A 200 0.47 -21.53 4.90
C ILE A 200 -0.67 -22.15 5.72
N THR A 201 -1.14 -23.31 5.30
CA THR A 201 -2.18 -24.08 5.99
C THR A 201 -1.60 -25.38 6.53
N SER A 202 -2.15 -25.84 7.65
CA SER A 202 -1.83 -27.11 8.27
C SER A 202 -3.11 -27.90 8.48
N VAL A 203 -3.06 -29.20 8.18
CA VAL A 203 -4.15 -30.12 8.49
C VAL A 203 -3.88 -30.67 9.89
N VAL A 204 -4.59 -30.13 10.89
CA VAL A 204 -4.55 -30.65 12.26
C VAL A 204 -5.68 -31.69 12.42
N PRO A 205 -5.40 -32.90 12.92
CA PRO A 205 -6.44 -33.91 13.15
C PRO A 205 -7.54 -33.42 14.11
N ARG A 206 -8.82 -33.65 13.76
CA ARG A 206 -10.02 -33.25 14.53
C ARG A 206 -10.03 -33.77 15.96
N ASP A 207 -10.76 -33.08 16.85
CA ASP A 207 -10.76 -33.32 18.30
C ASP A 207 -11.41 -34.63 18.79
N GLU A 208 -12.30 -35.23 18.00
CA GLU A 208 -13.02 -36.45 18.36
C GLU A 208 -12.12 -37.70 18.30
N VAL A 209 -11.93 -38.38 19.45
CA VAL A 209 -11.14 -39.62 19.55
C VAL A 209 -11.78 -40.61 20.51
N GLU A 210 -11.73 -41.90 20.17
CA GLU A 210 -11.98 -43.00 21.09
C GLU A 210 -11.08 -42.93 22.33
N VAL A 211 -11.65 -43.23 23.50
CA VAL A 211 -11.00 -43.10 24.82
C VAL A 211 -9.68 -43.90 24.92
N SER A 212 -9.60 -45.03 24.23
CA SER A 212 -8.46 -45.95 24.23
C SER A 212 -7.23 -45.47 23.45
N ARG A 213 -7.37 -44.47 22.58
CA ARG A 213 -6.28 -43.94 21.72
C ARG A 213 -5.95 -42.48 22.02
N ARG A 214 -6.45 -41.94 23.13
CA ARG A 214 -6.30 -40.52 23.50
C ARG A 214 -4.83 -40.09 23.53
N ASP A 215 -3.94 -40.87 24.16
CA ASP A 215 -2.53 -40.50 24.30
C ASP A 215 -1.76 -40.52 22.97
N GLU A 216 -1.99 -41.51 22.11
CA GLU A 216 -1.33 -41.63 20.80
C GLU A 216 -1.79 -40.52 19.85
N VAL A 217 -3.10 -40.27 19.79
CA VAL A 217 -3.66 -39.19 18.96
C VAL A 217 -3.27 -37.82 19.50
N GLN A 218 -3.16 -37.65 20.82
CA GLN A 218 -2.67 -36.42 21.43
C GLN A 218 -1.20 -36.15 21.07
N ARG A 219 -0.32 -37.18 21.13
CA ARG A 219 1.08 -37.04 20.68
C ARG A 219 1.16 -36.71 19.19
N HIS A 220 0.38 -37.39 18.36
CA HIS A 220 0.33 -37.12 16.92
C HIS A 220 -0.12 -35.68 16.63
N ARG A 221 -1.14 -35.18 17.34
CA ARG A 221 -1.58 -33.77 17.22
C ARG A 221 -0.51 -32.78 17.65
N LEU A 222 0.14 -33.02 18.79
CA LEU A 222 1.23 -32.16 19.27
C LEU A 222 2.37 -32.07 18.24
N THR A 223 2.71 -33.19 17.60
CA THR A 223 3.69 -33.23 16.52
C THR A 223 3.26 -32.38 15.33
N HIS A 224 2.01 -32.48 14.85
CA HIS A 224 1.52 -31.64 13.75
C HIS A 224 1.49 -30.14 14.11
N LEU A 225 1.14 -29.80 15.35
CA LEU A 225 1.18 -28.41 15.82
C LEU A 225 2.62 -27.87 15.91
N GLN A 226 3.56 -28.67 16.42
CA GLN A 226 4.98 -28.31 16.44
C GLN A 226 5.54 -28.10 15.02
N TRP A 227 5.15 -28.96 14.08
CA TRP A 227 5.53 -28.79 12.67
C TRP A 227 4.94 -27.53 12.06
N HIS A 228 3.67 -27.23 12.32
CA HIS A 228 3.05 -26.00 11.84
C HIS A 228 3.78 -24.78 12.39
N LEU A 229 3.98 -24.71 13.70
CA LEU A 229 4.68 -23.61 14.37
C LEU A 229 6.10 -23.40 13.81
N LYS A 230 6.84 -24.50 13.58
CA LYS A 230 8.18 -24.44 12.97
C LYS A 230 8.12 -23.86 11.56
N ALA A 231 7.19 -24.33 10.72
CA ALA A 231 7.02 -23.82 9.37
C ALA A 231 6.62 -22.33 9.35
N SER A 232 5.75 -21.91 10.27
CA SER A 232 5.35 -20.51 10.44
C SER A 232 6.51 -19.63 10.85
N ALA A 233 7.35 -20.07 11.79
CA ALA A 233 8.55 -19.35 12.21
C ALA A 233 9.57 -19.21 11.06
N GLN A 234 9.78 -20.28 10.29
CA GLN A 234 10.68 -20.26 9.12
C GLN A 234 10.15 -19.35 8.01
N LEU A 235 8.83 -19.34 7.79
CA LEU A 235 8.18 -18.43 6.86
C LEU A 235 8.41 -16.97 7.28
N ALA A 236 8.16 -16.66 8.56
CA ALA A 236 8.33 -15.32 9.10
C ALA A 236 9.79 -14.84 9.03
N ASP A 237 10.78 -15.66 9.42
CA ASP A 237 12.20 -15.29 9.34
C ASP A 237 12.65 -15.03 7.89
N ARG A 238 12.23 -15.88 6.96
CA ARG A 238 12.54 -15.67 5.53
C ARG A 238 11.94 -14.37 5.00
N LEU A 239 10.65 -14.12 5.26
CA LEU A 239 9.98 -12.90 4.81
C LEU A 239 10.55 -11.66 5.48
N PHE A 240 10.90 -11.74 6.76
CA PHE A 240 11.55 -10.65 7.47
C PHE A 240 12.91 -10.29 6.85
N ARG A 241 13.70 -11.27 6.40
CA ARG A 241 14.98 -11.01 5.71
C ARG A 241 14.82 -10.52 4.27
N GLU A 242 13.76 -10.93 3.58
CA GLU A 242 13.50 -10.54 2.19
C GLU A 242 12.81 -9.17 2.08
N LYS A 243 12.00 -8.80 3.08
CA LYS A 243 11.08 -7.64 3.04
C LYS A 243 11.29 -6.62 4.15
N GLY A 244 11.98 -6.96 5.24
CA GLY A 244 12.39 -6.04 6.30
C GLY A 244 13.65 -5.28 5.95
#